data_AF-A0A9P3IIH2-F1
#
_entry.id   AF-A0A9P3IIH2-F1
#
_cell.length_a   1.000
_cell.length_b   1.000
_cell.length_c   1.000
_cell.angle_alpha   90.00
_cell.angle_beta   90.00
_cell.angle_gamma   90.00
#
_symmetry.space_group_name_H-M   'P 1'
#
loop_
_entity.id
_entity.type
_entity.pdbx_description
1 polymer ?
#
loop_
_entity_poly.entity_id
_entity_poly.type
_entity_poly.pdbx_seq_one_letter_code
_entity_poly.pdbx_strand_id
1 'polypeptide(L)'
;MAQAGVWRQEDIFFSQLTVRETLVTAAKLQLPSSMSDEEKEQHVEQLLQHLGLVNAAGTIVGDNKTRGISGGEKKRLSIACELLGNPSVVFADEPTTGLDAYQAEKVMQTLKDLAKEGRTVICSIHQPRGSVFDMFDDIMVVAGGKLVYSGPAGDACLEYFKNQGHDCPLHSNPAEFLSDLVGTDHTSADTEAQSAARIQRLIQAFAAHSAAQTGSSTALAVSQDLQASLADSEEEDGEEDGEGGGKSKRRLGLTAAKADGAGAGFWQQFKILLVRAWRRQTTRDRATNVVRAMMNLTSAAIFGSIFWRMGFGQTTIQDRMGLLQVAAINTAMASITKTLNVFPKERQIVERERAKGAYAVGPYFLSKLVAELPVTAFFPALFSMVCYPMTGLHRTVPRFLKFLGATTVESFTSSAMGLTVGCIAPTTEAAMALGPSIMTVFIVFGGYYVNADNTPAIFRWIPNASLIRWGFEALCVNEFDGLTFEATKPTDLKTGRQVLERLSFADSSVAKSVRKEVQIMLGWYWASAYLLHKKTPEFTRLLPVSKLAGKESESGNGVEGAAGKSSVVIEEVIEASGEAVTAAEVTEVSAESLTTAEVTTTTTTTTTITTESASTEVETSVEEEFVEAE
;
A
#
# COMPACT_ATOMS: atom_id res chain seq x y z
N MET A 1 -28.00 4.75 -5.66
CA MET A 1 -26.77 5.49 -5.30
C MET A 1 -25.82 5.37 -6.48
N ALA A 2 -25.35 6.48 -7.04
CA ALA A 2 -24.32 6.46 -8.08
C ALA A 2 -23.01 5.89 -7.49
N GLN A 3 -22.52 4.78 -8.04
CA GLN A 3 -21.18 4.29 -7.73
C GLN A 3 -20.18 5.10 -8.55
N ALA A 4 -19.22 5.73 -7.88
CA ALA A 4 -18.11 6.41 -8.53
C ALA A 4 -16.92 5.44 -8.65
N GLY A 5 -16.41 5.26 -9.86
CA GLY A 5 -15.12 4.60 -10.07
C GLY A 5 -14.00 5.62 -9.86
N VAL A 6 -12.99 5.29 -9.06
CA VAL A 6 -11.83 6.17 -8.84
C VAL A 6 -10.57 5.46 -9.29
N TRP A 7 -10.00 5.97 -10.38
CA TRP A 7 -8.74 5.51 -10.93
C TRP A 7 -7.61 6.39 -10.41
N ARG A 8 -6.66 5.77 -9.70
CA ARG A 8 -5.47 6.42 -9.14
C ARG A 8 -4.28 6.33 -10.09
N GLN A 9 -3.31 7.22 -9.90
CA GLN A 9 -2.06 7.28 -10.66
C GLN A 9 -1.24 5.98 -10.55
N GLU A 10 -1.14 5.36 -9.37
CA GLU A 10 -0.35 4.14 -9.15
C GLU A 10 -1.10 2.83 -9.43
N ASP A 11 -0.62 2.09 -10.43
CA ASP A 11 -1.13 0.77 -10.81
C ASP A 11 -0.42 -0.35 -10.04
N ILE A 12 -0.91 -0.68 -8.84
CA ILE A 12 -0.36 -1.78 -8.03
C ILE A 12 -1.26 -3.03 -8.12
N PHE A 13 -0.69 -4.13 -8.61
CA PHE A 13 -1.37 -5.42 -8.77
C PHE A 13 -0.52 -6.56 -8.21
N PHE A 14 -1.14 -7.72 -8.00
CA PHE A 14 -0.42 -8.95 -7.71
C PHE A 14 0.33 -9.43 -8.95
N SER A 15 1.66 -9.31 -8.95
CA SER A 15 2.53 -9.64 -10.10
C SER A 15 2.42 -11.09 -10.58
N GLN A 16 2.00 -12.00 -9.69
CA GLN A 16 1.91 -13.44 -9.93
C GLN A 16 0.58 -13.87 -10.59
N LEU A 17 -0.42 -12.99 -10.65
CA LEU A 17 -1.72 -13.28 -11.26
C LEU A 17 -1.73 -12.93 -12.75
N THR A 18 -2.59 -13.58 -13.52
CA THR A 18 -2.83 -13.18 -14.91
C THR A 18 -3.82 -12.02 -14.98
N VAL A 19 -3.85 -11.33 -16.12
CA VAL A 19 -4.82 -10.26 -16.41
C VAL A 19 -6.25 -10.77 -16.21
N ARG A 20 -6.59 -11.92 -16.81
CA ARG A 20 -7.91 -12.56 -16.66
C ARG A 20 -8.22 -12.90 -15.21
N GLU A 21 -7.32 -13.58 -14.50
CA GLU A 21 -7.58 -13.98 -13.11
C GLU A 21 -7.77 -12.79 -12.17
N THR A 22 -7.04 -11.70 -12.42
CA THR A 22 -7.18 -10.45 -11.66
C THR A 22 -8.59 -9.89 -11.84
N LEU A 23 -9.06 -9.81 -13.09
CA LEU A 23 -10.40 -9.32 -13.41
C LEU A 23 -11.50 -10.24 -12.91
N VAL A 24 -11.38 -11.56 -13.08
CA VAL A 24 -12.35 -12.54 -12.59
C VAL A 24 -12.44 -12.49 -11.06
N THR A 25 -11.31 -12.36 -10.37
CA THR A 25 -11.33 -12.25 -8.91
C THR A 25 -11.99 -10.93 -8.48
N ALA A 26 -11.69 -9.82 -9.14
CA ALA A 26 -12.33 -8.54 -8.87
C ALA A 26 -13.85 -8.59 -9.16
N ALA A 27 -14.25 -9.18 -10.28
CA ALA A 27 -15.64 -9.38 -10.68
C ALA A 27 -16.42 -10.20 -9.64
N LYS A 28 -15.85 -11.32 -9.16
CA LYS A 28 -16.51 -12.16 -8.14
C LYS A 28 -16.64 -11.47 -6.78
N LEU A 29 -15.80 -10.48 -6.47
CA LEU A 29 -15.85 -9.71 -5.23
C LEU A 29 -16.77 -8.48 -5.32
N GLN A 30 -16.79 -7.80 -6.47
CA GLN A 30 -17.49 -6.54 -6.65
C GLN A 30 -18.90 -6.69 -7.23
N LEU A 31 -19.12 -7.62 -8.17
CA LEU A 31 -20.42 -7.80 -8.82
C LEU A 31 -21.42 -8.48 -7.89
N PRO A 32 -22.72 -8.15 -8.00
CA PRO A 32 -23.77 -8.68 -7.13
C PRO A 32 -23.84 -10.21 -7.15
N SER A 33 -24.30 -10.80 -6.04
CA SER A 33 -24.47 -12.25 -5.89
C SER A 33 -25.59 -12.83 -6.75
N SER A 34 -26.48 -11.98 -7.28
CA SER A 34 -27.56 -12.37 -8.19
C SER A 34 -27.05 -12.81 -9.58
N MET A 35 -25.87 -12.34 -9.99
CA MET A 35 -25.25 -12.71 -11.25
C MET A 35 -24.51 -14.03 -11.10
N SER A 36 -24.72 -14.97 -12.02
CA SER A 36 -24.05 -16.27 -12.03
C SER A 36 -22.54 -16.14 -12.27
N ASP A 37 -21.76 -17.15 -11.86
CA ASP A 37 -20.31 -17.14 -12.07
C ASP A 37 -19.97 -17.11 -13.58
N GLU A 38 -20.81 -17.72 -14.42
CA GLU A 38 -20.70 -17.72 -15.89
C GLU A 38 -20.98 -16.34 -16.49
N GLU A 39 -22.02 -15.64 -16.02
CA GLU A 39 -22.33 -14.27 -16.46
C GLU A 39 -21.20 -13.30 -16.04
N LYS A 40 -20.64 -13.48 -14.84
CA LYS A 40 -19.49 -12.68 -14.38
C LYS A 40 -18.27 -12.88 -15.27
N GLU A 41 -17.98 -14.12 -15.67
CA GLU A 41 -16.88 -14.42 -16.60
C GLU A 41 -17.15 -13.84 -18.00
N GLN A 42 -18.38 -13.95 -18.50
CA GLN A 42 -18.76 -13.35 -19.79
C GLN A 42 -18.62 -11.82 -19.79
N HIS A 43 -18.97 -11.16 -18.67
CA HIS A 43 -18.77 -9.73 -18.52
C HIS A 43 -17.28 -9.35 -18.53
N VAL A 44 -16.43 -10.15 -17.88
CA VAL A 44 -14.97 -9.98 -17.94
C VAL A 44 -14.44 -10.15 -19.37
N GLU A 45 -14.96 -11.11 -20.15
CA GLU A 45 -14.57 -11.27 -21.56
C GLU A 45 -14.93 -10.06 -22.41
N GLN A 46 -16.13 -9.50 -22.21
CA GLN A 46 -16.55 -8.30 -22.92
C GLN A 46 -15.64 -7.10 -22.60
N LEU A 47 -15.26 -6.93 -21.33
CA LEU A 47 -14.33 -5.88 -20.91
C LEU A 47 -12.92 -6.09 -21.50
N LEU A 48 -12.42 -7.33 -21.54
CA LEU A 48 -11.13 -7.65 -22.16
C LEU A 48 -11.12 -7.33 -23.66
N GLN A 49 -12.24 -7.58 -24.36
CA GLN A 49 -12.40 -7.24 -25.77
C GLN A 49 -12.46 -5.73 -25.98
N HIS A 50 -13.29 -5.03 -25.21
CA HIS A 50 -13.48 -3.58 -25.32
C HIS A 50 -12.17 -2.81 -25.07
N LEU A 51 -11.36 -3.27 -24.12
CA LEU A 51 -10.08 -2.64 -23.76
C LEU A 51 -8.88 -3.19 -24.55
N GLY A 52 -9.10 -4.08 -25.52
CA GLY A 52 -8.03 -4.66 -26.34
C GLY A 52 -6.99 -5.44 -25.54
N LEU A 53 -7.39 -6.10 -24.44
CA LEU A 53 -6.54 -6.89 -23.55
C LEU A 53 -6.60 -8.40 -23.82
N VAL A 54 -7.32 -8.84 -24.85
CA VAL A 54 -7.52 -10.26 -25.20
C VAL A 54 -6.19 -11.01 -25.34
N ASN A 55 -5.21 -10.42 -26.04
CA ASN A 55 -3.91 -11.04 -26.26
C ASN A 55 -3.08 -11.17 -24.97
N ALA A 56 -3.29 -10.27 -24.00
CA ALA A 56 -2.61 -10.25 -22.71
C ALA A 56 -3.38 -11.01 -21.61
N ALA A 57 -4.60 -11.50 -21.89
CA ALA A 57 -5.49 -12.09 -20.89
C ALA A 57 -4.86 -13.26 -20.12
N GLY A 58 -4.08 -14.10 -20.81
CA GLY A 58 -3.36 -15.25 -20.23
C GLY A 58 -1.97 -14.93 -19.67
N THR A 59 -1.48 -13.70 -19.84
CA THR A 59 -0.14 -13.28 -19.43
C THR A 59 -0.16 -12.83 -17.97
N ILE A 60 0.93 -13.09 -17.23
CA ILE A 60 1.10 -12.58 -15.87
C ILE A 60 1.27 -11.06 -15.87
N VAL A 61 0.71 -10.38 -14.87
CA VAL A 61 0.84 -8.92 -14.77
C VAL A 61 2.30 -8.50 -14.57
N GLY A 62 3.07 -9.25 -13.78
CA GLY A 62 4.48 -8.97 -13.53
C GLY A 62 4.71 -7.74 -12.64
N ASP A 63 5.99 -7.46 -12.40
CA ASP A 63 6.50 -6.29 -11.68
C ASP A 63 7.86 -5.89 -12.25
N ASN A 64 8.54 -4.91 -11.64
CA ASN A 64 9.86 -4.46 -12.09
C ASN A 64 10.93 -5.57 -12.06
N LYS A 65 10.71 -6.67 -11.33
CA LYS A 65 11.63 -7.81 -11.22
C LYS A 65 11.24 -8.97 -12.15
N THR A 66 9.96 -9.11 -12.45
CA THR A 66 9.38 -10.21 -13.21
C THR A 66 8.71 -9.65 -14.45
N ARG A 67 9.25 -9.97 -15.63
CA ARG A 67 8.68 -9.53 -16.92
C ARG A 67 7.21 -9.99 -17.02
N GLY A 68 6.30 -9.03 -17.21
CA GLY A 68 4.87 -9.26 -17.39
C GLY A 68 4.32 -8.48 -18.57
N ILE A 69 3.13 -7.93 -18.40
CA ILE A 69 2.46 -7.08 -19.41
C ILE A 69 3.16 -5.71 -19.54
N SER A 70 2.96 -5.04 -20.66
CA SER A 70 3.47 -3.69 -20.89
C SER A 70 2.82 -2.65 -19.96
N GLY A 71 3.46 -1.49 -19.76
CA GLY A 71 2.91 -0.40 -18.95
C GLY A 71 1.52 0.06 -19.43
N GLY A 72 1.32 0.19 -20.74
CA GLY A 72 0.03 0.53 -21.34
C GLY A 72 -1.04 -0.53 -21.12
N GLU A 73 -0.70 -1.81 -21.21
CA GLU A 73 -1.63 -2.91 -20.89
C GLU A 73 -1.99 -2.93 -19.39
N LYS A 74 -1.03 -2.61 -18.52
CA LYS A 74 -1.24 -2.52 -17.07
C LYS A 74 -2.19 -1.37 -16.71
N LYS A 75 -2.04 -0.22 -17.37
CA LYS A 75 -2.92 0.95 -17.22
C LYS A 75 -4.34 0.61 -17.67
N ARG A 76 -4.49 -0.07 -18.82
CA ARG A 76 -5.80 -0.59 -19.29
C ARG A 76 -6.41 -1.66 -18.36
N LEU A 77 -5.61 -2.53 -17.74
CA LEU A 77 -6.09 -3.47 -16.72
C LEU A 77 -6.62 -2.73 -15.48
N SER A 78 -6.02 -1.60 -15.11
CA SER A 78 -6.52 -0.72 -14.06
C SER A 78 -7.89 -0.15 -14.39
N ILE A 79 -8.04 0.39 -15.61
CA ILE A 79 -9.33 0.84 -16.14
C ILE A 79 -10.36 -0.29 -16.08
N ALA A 80 -10.01 -1.47 -16.57
CA ALA A 80 -10.87 -2.65 -16.55
C ALA A 80 -11.38 -2.96 -15.13
N CYS A 81 -10.51 -2.84 -14.12
CA CYS A 81 -10.89 -3.10 -12.73
C CYS A 81 -11.85 -2.05 -12.15
N GLU A 82 -11.80 -0.79 -12.60
CA GLU A 82 -12.76 0.23 -12.18
C GLU A 82 -14.09 0.12 -12.92
N LEU A 83 -14.07 -0.32 -14.18
CA LEU A 83 -15.28 -0.45 -15.01
C LEU A 83 -16.13 -1.67 -14.66
N LEU A 84 -15.60 -2.64 -13.92
CA LEU A 84 -16.32 -3.84 -13.48
C LEU A 84 -17.61 -3.51 -12.71
N GLY A 85 -17.61 -2.47 -11.88
CA GLY A 85 -18.78 -2.05 -11.12
C GLY A 85 -19.85 -1.35 -11.96
N ASN A 86 -19.61 -1.15 -13.26
CA ASN A 86 -20.38 -0.29 -14.15
C ASN A 86 -20.71 1.08 -13.51
N PRO A 87 -19.70 1.84 -13.08
CA PRO A 87 -19.92 3.12 -12.39
C PRO A 87 -20.56 4.15 -13.34
N SER A 88 -21.45 4.97 -12.82
CA SER A 88 -22.08 6.07 -13.57
C SER A 88 -21.17 7.30 -13.67
N VAL A 89 -20.23 7.44 -12.74
CA VAL A 89 -19.22 8.51 -12.71
C VAL A 89 -17.83 7.88 -12.57
N VAL A 90 -16.88 8.28 -13.39
CA VAL A 90 -15.48 7.81 -13.35
C VAL A 90 -14.56 8.99 -13.11
N PHE A 91 -13.79 8.94 -12.02
CA PHE A 91 -12.68 9.85 -11.75
C PHE A 91 -11.39 9.19 -12.21
N ALA A 92 -10.62 9.86 -13.06
CA ALA A 92 -9.36 9.37 -13.59
C ALA A 92 -8.22 10.32 -13.27
N ASP A 93 -7.38 9.93 -12.31
CA ASP A 93 -6.22 10.70 -11.91
C ASP A 93 -5.02 10.37 -12.81
N GLU A 94 -4.62 11.34 -13.63
CA GLU A 94 -3.50 11.23 -14.58
C GLU A 94 -3.49 9.93 -15.39
N PRO A 95 -4.50 9.72 -16.27
CA PRO A 95 -4.66 8.47 -17.00
C PRO A 95 -3.58 8.26 -18.08
N THR A 96 -2.93 9.33 -18.54
CA THR A 96 -1.94 9.33 -19.63
C THR A 96 -0.49 9.31 -19.15
N THR A 97 -0.23 9.46 -17.85
CA THR A 97 1.13 9.55 -17.30
C THR A 97 1.89 8.23 -17.47
N GLY A 98 3.14 8.31 -17.93
CA GLY A 98 4.01 7.15 -18.15
C GLY A 98 3.69 6.33 -19.40
N LEU A 99 2.79 6.81 -20.26
CA LEU A 99 2.47 6.20 -21.56
C LEU A 99 3.16 6.94 -22.70
N ASP A 100 3.42 6.21 -23.79
CA ASP A 100 3.71 6.86 -25.06
C ASP A 100 2.43 7.53 -25.61
N ALA A 101 2.61 8.37 -26.61
CA ALA A 101 1.52 9.14 -27.20
C ALA A 101 0.38 8.29 -27.77
N TYR A 102 0.73 7.19 -28.42
CA TYR A 102 -0.23 6.34 -29.11
C TYR A 102 -1.07 5.54 -28.10
N GLN A 103 -0.45 5.06 -27.02
CA GLN A 103 -1.17 4.39 -25.93
C GLN A 103 -2.01 5.39 -25.13
N ALA A 104 -1.51 6.61 -24.90
CA ALA A 104 -2.27 7.67 -24.24
C ALA A 104 -3.55 8.02 -25.01
N GLU A 105 -3.45 8.20 -26.33
CA GLU A 105 -4.60 8.48 -27.20
C GLU A 105 -5.64 7.35 -27.16
N LYS A 106 -5.21 6.07 -27.18
CA LYS A 106 -6.14 4.93 -27.03
C LYS A 106 -6.86 4.90 -25.68
N VAL A 107 -6.15 5.23 -24.60
CA VAL A 107 -6.76 5.32 -23.27
C VAL A 107 -7.80 6.43 -23.24
N MET A 108 -7.51 7.58 -23.81
CA MET A 108 -8.44 8.70 -23.89
C MET A 108 -9.64 8.41 -24.79
N GLN A 109 -9.43 7.71 -25.91
CA GLN A 109 -10.53 7.23 -26.76
C GLN A 109 -11.47 6.30 -25.99
N THR A 110 -10.93 5.39 -25.18
CA THR A 110 -11.73 4.51 -24.33
C THR A 110 -12.57 5.31 -23.33
N LEU A 111 -11.97 6.30 -22.67
CA LEU A 111 -12.69 7.20 -21.75
C LEU A 111 -13.78 8.00 -22.47
N LYS A 112 -13.53 8.44 -23.70
CA LYS A 112 -14.50 9.14 -24.54
C LYS A 112 -15.66 8.24 -24.94
N ASP A 113 -15.39 6.99 -25.29
CA ASP A 113 -16.42 6.02 -25.65
C ASP A 113 -17.32 5.70 -24.45
N LEU A 114 -16.76 5.58 -23.25
CA LEU A 114 -17.52 5.48 -22.00
C LEU A 114 -18.39 6.70 -21.73
N ALA A 115 -17.89 7.91 -22.04
CA ALA A 115 -18.69 9.13 -21.91
C ALA A 115 -19.86 9.15 -22.89
N LYS A 116 -19.65 8.70 -24.14
CA LYS A 116 -20.71 8.56 -25.16
C LYS A 116 -21.77 7.52 -24.78
N GLU A 117 -21.43 6.51 -24.00
CA GLU A 117 -22.38 5.54 -23.43
C GLU A 117 -23.29 6.15 -22.34
N GLY A 118 -23.10 7.42 -21.97
CA GLY A 118 -23.90 8.12 -20.96
C GLY A 118 -23.30 8.14 -19.56
N ARG A 119 -21.98 7.90 -19.44
CA ARG A 119 -21.25 8.01 -18.16
C ARG A 119 -20.58 9.37 -18.03
N THR A 120 -20.45 9.87 -16.81
CA THR A 120 -19.66 11.09 -16.57
C THR A 120 -18.21 10.71 -16.28
N VAL A 121 -17.27 11.23 -17.07
CA VAL A 121 -15.83 11.00 -16.86
C VAL A 121 -15.17 12.32 -16.49
N ILE A 122 -14.48 12.34 -15.34
CA ILE A 122 -13.71 13.49 -14.85
C ILE A 122 -12.26 13.04 -14.77
N CYS A 123 -11.34 13.76 -15.41
CA CYS A 123 -9.94 13.39 -15.40
C CYS A 123 -9.00 14.58 -15.17
N SER A 124 -7.89 14.33 -14.49
CA SER A 124 -6.73 15.24 -14.43
C SER A 124 -5.73 14.78 -15.48
N ILE A 125 -5.24 15.69 -16.33
CA ILE A 125 -4.24 15.36 -17.35
C ILE A 125 -3.13 16.39 -17.31
N HIS A 126 -1.90 15.91 -17.14
CA HIS A 126 -0.70 16.71 -17.23
C HIS A 126 -0.18 16.70 -18.68
N GLN A 127 -0.07 17.88 -19.30
CA GLN A 127 0.50 18.08 -20.65
C GLN A 127 -0.06 17.13 -21.73
N PRO A 128 -1.37 17.20 -22.07
CA PRO A 128 -1.92 16.40 -23.16
C PRO A 128 -1.38 16.86 -24.51
N ARG A 129 -1.26 15.92 -25.46
CA ARG A 129 -1.02 16.26 -26.86
C ARG A 129 -2.24 16.93 -27.48
N GLY A 130 -2.05 17.69 -28.55
CA GLY A 130 -3.14 18.32 -29.30
C GLY A 130 -4.26 17.35 -29.69
N SER A 131 -3.92 16.13 -30.15
CA SER A 131 -4.93 15.11 -30.47
C SER A 131 -5.80 14.67 -29.29
N VAL A 132 -5.28 14.72 -28.06
CA VAL A 132 -6.03 14.42 -26.84
C VAL A 132 -6.86 15.63 -26.41
N PHE A 133 -6.34 16.86 -26.62
CA PHE A 133 -7.08 18.09 -26.34
C PHE A 133 -8.38 18.18 -27.14
N ASP A 134 -8.34 17.78 -28.40
CA ASP A 134 -9.50 17.76 -29.29
C ASP A 134 -10.58 16.74 -28.87
N MET A 135 -10.27 15.82 -27.96
CA MET A 135 -11.22 14.83 -27.45
C MET A 135 -12.05 15.31 -26.26
N PHE A 136 -11.67 16.41 -25.62
CA PHE A 136 -12.38 16.92 -24.44
C PHE A 136 -13.73 17.54 -24.81
N ASP A 137 -14.76 17.27 -24.00
CA ASP A 137 -16.05 17.97 -24.09
C ASP A 137 -15.97 19.30 -23.34
N ASP A 138 -15.56 19.22 -22.08
CA ASP A 138 -15.37 20.37 -21.19
C ASP A 138 -13.94 20.37 -20.63
N ILE A 139 -13.41 21.57 -20.37
CA ILE A 139 -12.10 21.77 -19.76
C ILE A 139 -12.20 22.65 -18.51
N MET A 140 -11.50 22.23 -17.46
CA MET A 140 -11.37 22.98 -16.22
C MET A 140 -9.89 23.30 -15.99
N VAL A 141 -9.59 24.60 -15.90
CA VAL A 141 -8.22 25.09 -15.70
C VAL A 141 -8.09 25.66 -14.30
N VAL A 142 -7.16 25.11 -13.51
CA VAL A 142 -6.96 25.45 -12.10
C VAL A 142 -5.55 25.98 -11.87
N ALA A 143 -5.43 27.06 -11.12
CA ALA A 143 -4.18 27.73 -10.76
C ALA A 143 -4.13 28.04 -9.26
N GLY A 144 -3.12 27.56 -8.53
CA GLY A 144 -2.99 27.85 -7.09
C GLY A 144 -4.24 27.51 -6.27
N GLY A 145 -4.95 26.43 -6.64
CA GLY A 145 -6.20 26.01 -6.01
C GLY A 145 -7.45 26.82 -6.39
N LYS A 146 -7.35 27.77 -7.32
CA LYS A 146 -8.46 28.61 -7.80
C LYS A 146 -8.78 28.33 -9.26
N LEU A 147 -10.06 28.47 -9.61
CA LEU A 147 -10.54 28.26 -10.96
C LEU A 147 -10.20 29.45 -11.87
N VAL A 148 -9.58 29.17 -13.01
CA VAL A 148 -9.24 30.16 -14.04
C VAL A 148 -10.18 30.09 -15.23
N TYR A 149 -10.65 28.89 -15.57
CA TYR A 149 -11.63 28.67 -16.62
C TYR A 149 -12.40 27.36 -16.37
N SER A 150 -13.69 27.36 -16.66
CA SER A 150 -14.53 26.17 -16.74
C SER A 150 -15.57 26.37 -17.83
N GLY A 151 -15.63 25.43 -18.77
CA GLY A 151 -16.56 25.47 -19.88
C GLY A 151 -16.18 24.50 -21.00
N PRO A 152 -16.82 24.63 -22.18
CA PRO A 152 -16.55 23.79 -23.34
C PRO A 152 -15.09 23.88 -23.78
N ALA A 153 -14.51 22.73 -24.13
CA ALA A 153 -13.17 22.68 -24.70
C ALA A 153 -13.15 23.21 -26.16
N GLY A 154 -11.95 23.34 -26.74
CA GLY A 154 -11.78 23.81 -28.12
C GLY A 154 -11.79 25.33 -28.26
N ASP A 155 -12.43 25.83 -29.33
CA ASP A 155 -12.35 27.24 -29.74
C ASP A 155 -12.91 28.20 -28.68
N ALA A 156 -13.97 27.82 -27.97
CA ALA A 156 -14.59 28.65 -26.94
C ALA A 156 -13.62 29.00 -25.79
N CYS A 157 -12.76 28.04 -25.43
CA CYS A 157 -11.70 28.25 -24.45
C CYS A 157 -10.64 29.22 -24.97
N LEU A 158 -10.19 29.02 -26.22
CA LEU A 158 -9.18 29.88 -26.85
C LEU A 158 -9.68 31.32 -27.07
N GLU A 159 -10.94 31.51 -27.47
CA GLU A 159 -11.57 32.82 -27.60
C GLU A 159 -11.65 33.56 -26.27
N TYR A 160 -11.94 32.85 -25.17
CA TYR A 160 -11.96 33.45 -23.84
C TYR A 160 -10.59 34.03 -23.47
N PHE A 161 -9.51 33.27 -23.64
CA PHE A 161 -8.16 33.76 -23.35
C PHE A 161 -7.70 34.85 -24.32
N LYS A 162 -8.13 34.79 -25.58
CA LYS A 162 -7.89 35.86 -26.56
C LYS A 162 -8.54 37.18 -26.14
N ASN A 163 -9.77 37.14 -25.62
CA ASN A 163 -10.45 38.33 -25.09
C ASN A 163 -9.76 38.91 -23.84
N GLN A 164 -9.01 38.09 -23.11
CA GLN A 164 -8.16 38.53 -21.99
C GLN A 164 -6.76 39.00 -22.44
N GLY A 165 -6.52 39.08 -23.76
CA GLY A 165 -5.26 39.58 -24.34
C GLY A 165 -4.17 38.52 -24.54
N HIS A 166 -4.51 37.23 -24.43
CA HIS A 166 -3.59 36.12 -24.61
C HIS A 166 -3.97 35.29 -25.84
N ASP A 167 -3.34 35.56 -26.98
CA ASP A 167 -3.59 34.81 -28.23
C ASP A 167 -2.70 33.56 -28.33
N CYS A 168 -3.27 32.47 -28.81
CA CYS A 168 -2.56 31.19 -28.95
C CYS A 168 -1.81 31.15 -30.30
N PRO A 169 -0.49 30.86 -30.32
CA PRO A 169 0.26 30.73 -31.57
C PRO A 169 -0.27 29.62 -32.48
N LEU A 170 -0.29 29.86 -33.81
CA LEU A 170 -0.90 29.00 -34.84
C LEU A 170 -0.31 27.57 -34.97
N HIS A 171 0.84 27.31 -34.35
CA HIS A 171 1.54 26.01 -34.38
C HIS A 171 1.94 25.51 -32.98
N SER A 172 1.31 26.07 -31.95
CA SER A 172 1.50 25.62 -30.57
C SER A 172 0.35 24.70 -30.15
N ASN A 173 0.64 23.76 -29.26
CA ASN A 173 -0.39 22.93 -28.66
C ASN A 173 -1.24 23.79 -27.70
N PRO A 174 -2.56 23.90 -27.91
CA PRO A 174 -3.45 24.68 -27.04
C PRO A 174 -3.30 24.33 -25.56
N ALA A 175 -3.11 23.05 -25.23
CA ALA A 175 -2.97 22.60 -23.86
C ALA A 175 -1.65 23.06 -23.19
N GLU A 176 -0.57 23.11 -23.96
CA GLU A 176 0.73 23.64 -23.49
C GLU A 176 0.62 25.15 -23.28
N PHE A 177 0.01 25.87 -24.23
CA PHE A 177 -0.25 27.31 -24.10
C PHE A 177 -1.06 27.64 -22.83
N LEU A 178 -2.13 26.89 -22.55
CA LEU A 178 -2.93 27.06 -21.33
C LEU A 178 -2.12 26.76 -20.06
N SER A 179 -1.27 25.74 -20.10
CA SER A 179 -0.41 25.38 -18.97
C SER A 179 0.65 26.45 -18.70
N ASP A 180 1.27 27.00 -19.74
CA ASP A 180 2.28 28.07 -19.65
C ASP A 180 1.66 29.39 -19.15
N LEU A 181 0.42 29.68 -19.53
CA LEU A 181 -0.30 30.87 -19.08
C LEU A 181 -0.59 30.83 -17.58
N VAL A 182 -0.87 29.64 -17.07
CA VAL A 182 -1.26 29.38 -15.68
C VAL A 182 -0.06 29.03 -14.80
N GLY A 183 1.08 28.66 -15.39
CA GLY A 183 2.33 28.40 -14.69
C GLY A 183 2.89 29.65 -14.00
N THR A 184 3.45 29.45 -12.80
CA THR A 184 4.27 30.43 -12.09
C THR A 184 5.74 30.20 -12.40
N ASP A 185 6.41 31.24 -12.89
CA ASP A 185 7.86 31.21 -13.08
C ASP A 185 8.56 31.60 -11.78
N HIS A 186 9.29 30.66 -11.18
CA HIS A 186 10.04 30.86 -9.92
C HIS A 186 11.53 31.17 -10.15
N THR A 187 11.93 31.50 -11.38
CA THR A 187 13.35 31.80 -11.71
C THR A 187 13.87 33.07 -11.02
N SER A 188 13.01 34.05 -10.75
CA SER A 188 13.36 35.28 -10.02
C SER A 188 12.16 35.83 -9.26
N ALA A 189 12.40 36.58 -8.18
CA ALA A 189 11.33 37.21 -7.39
C ALA A 189 10.47 38.18 -8.23
N ASP A 190 11.08 38.85 -9.22
CA ASP A 190 10.39 39.76 -10.11
C ASP A 190 9.48 39.02 -11.12
N THR A 191 9.95 37.90 -11.69
CA THR A 191 9.15 37.07 -12.61
C THR A 191 8.05 36.30 -11.88
N GLU A 192 8.28 35.92 -10.63
CA GLU A 192 7.26 35.31 -9.76
C GLU A 192 6.14 36.31 -9.45
N ALA A 193 6.48 37.54 -9.05
CA ALA A 193 5.49 38.59 -8.80
C ALA A 193 4.67 38.93 -10.05
N GLN A 194 5.31 38.99 -11.22
CA GLN A 194 4.63 39.22 -12.50
C GLN A 194 3.68 38.07 -12.87
N SER A 195 4.12 36.82 -12.66
CA SER A 195 3.32 35.62 -12.92
C SER A 195 2.12 35.53 -11.99
N ALA A 196 2.32 35.80 -10.69
CA ALA A 196 1.25 35.84 -9.70
C ALA A 196 0.21 36.93 -10.03
N ALA A 197 0.66 38.13 -10.43
CA ALA A 197 -0.22 39.21 -10.85
C ALA A 197 -1.01 38.88 -12.13
N ARG A 198 -0.41 38.13 -13.07
CA ARG A 198 -1.09 37.62 -14.27
C ARG A 198 -2.19 36.63 -13.89
N ILE A 199 -1.87 35.63 -13.07
CA ILE A 199 -2.83 34.61 -12.63
C ILE A 199 -3.99 35.24 -11.85
N GLN A 200 -3.69 36.18 -10.95
CA GLN A 200 -4.72 36.89 -10.18
C GLN A 200 -5.69 37.67 -11.07
N ARG A 201 -5.19 38.32 -12.14
CA ARG A 201 -6.03 38.99 -13.14
C ARG A 201 -6.95 38.02 -13.86
N LEU A 202 -6.42 36.85 -14.27
CA LEU A 202 -7.22 35.82 -14.95
C LEU A 202 -8.31 35.24 -14.04
N ILE A 203 -8.01 34.98 -12.77
CA ILE A 203 -8.98 34.51 -11.78
C ILE A 203 -10.10 35.53 -11.58
N GLN A 204 -9.75 36.82 -11.44
CA GLN A 204 -10.74 37.88 -11.29
C GLN A 204 -11.62 38.04 -12.54
N ALA A 205 -11.01 37.96 -13.73
CA ALA A 205 -11.72 38.00 -15.00
C ALA A 205 -12.73 36.85 -15.11
N PHE A 206 -12.34 35.64 -14.70
CA PHE A 206 -13.24 34.49 -14.74
C PHE A 206 -14.37 34.57 -13.71
N ALA A 207 -14.07 35.06 -12.50
CA ALA A 207 -15.09 35.31 -11.49
C ALA A 207 -16.14 36.32 -11.97
N ALA A 208 -15.70 37.39 -12.65
CA ALA A 208 -16.59 38.38 -13.26
C ALA A 208 -17.39 37.81 -14.45
N HIS A 209 -16.75 37.00 -15.29
CA HIS A 209 -17.40 36.34 -16.44
C HIS A 209 -18.46 35.31 -15.99
N SER A 210 -18.14 34.51 -14.97
CA SER A 210 -19.06 33.56 -14.36
C SER A 210 -20.25 34.27 -13.71
N ALA A 211 -20.02 35.37 -12.98
CA ALA A 211 -21.10 36.18 -12.41
C ALA A 211 -22.01 36.79 -13.50
N ALA A 212 -21.44 37.22 -14.64
CA ALA A 212 -22.18 37.76 -15.77
C ALA A 212 -23.02 36.69 -16.51
N GLN A 213 -22.51 35.46 -16.64
CA GLN A 213 -23.27 34.34 -17.22
C GLN A 213 -24.35 33.81 -16.27
N THR A 214 -24.11 33.73 -14.96
CA THR A 214 -25.12 33.27 -13.98
C THR A 214 -26.28 34.25 -13.85
N GLY A 215 -26.07 35.55 -14.09
CA GLY A 215 -27.11 36.57 -14.14
C GLY A 215 -28.01 36.55 -15.38
N SER A 216 -27.62 35.81 -16.44
CA SER A 216 -28.37 35.73 -17.70
C SER A 216 -28.48 34.27 -18.14
N SER A 217 -29.57 33.61 -17.70
CA SER A 217 -30.16 32.40 -18.29
C SER A 217 -29.72 31.00 -17.82
N THR A 218 -28.74 30.79 -16.94
CA THR A 218 -28.36 29.41 -16.52
C THR A 218 -28.90 28.99 -15.15
N ALA A 219 -29.00 29.89 -14.18
CA ALA A 219 -29.59 29.56 -12.87
C ALA A 219 -31.10 29.23 -12.99
N LEU A 220 -31.81 29.87 -13.92
CA LEU A 220 -33.23 29.58 -14.22
C LEU A 220 -33.40 28.37 -15.15
N ALA A 221 -32.53 28.14 -16.14
CA ALA A 221 -32.62 26.99 -17.03
C ALA A 221 -32.24 25.68 -16.34
N VAL A 222 -31.18 25.69 -15.50
CA VAL A 222 -30.80 24.50 -14.73
C VAL A 222 -31.85 24.18 -13.66
N SER A 223 -32.51 25.17 -13.05
CA SER A 223 -33.59 24.90 -12.10
C SER A 223 -34.92 24.51 -12.80
N GLN A 224 -35.22 25.03 -13.99
CA GLN A 224 -36.40 24.65 -14.77
C GLN A 224 -36.26 23.27 -15.44
N ASP A 225 -35.10 22.90 -15.98
CA ASP A 225 -34.87 21.57 -16.55
C ASP A 225 -34.81 20.48 -15.45
N LEU A 226 -34.26 20.81 -14.26
CA LEU A 226 -34.29 19.91 -13.11
C LEU A 226 -35.71 19.76 -12.54
N GLN A 227 -36.53 20.82 -12.51
CA GLN A 227 -37.93 20.76 -12.08
C GLN A 227 -38.83 20.04 -13.10
N ALA A 228 -38.62 20.23 -14.40
CA ALA A 228 -39.34 19.51 -15.44
C ALA A 228 -39.01 18.01 -15.41
N SER A 229 -37.74 17.66 -15.18
CA SER A 229 -37.31 16.25 -15.04
C SER A 229 -37.85 15.58 -13.77
N LEU A 230 -38.14 16.35 -12.72
CA LEU A 230 -38.74 15.87 -11.47
C LEU A 230 -40.27 15.76 -11.56
N ALA A 231 -40.94 16.62 -12.34
CA ALA A 231 -42.38 16.54 -12.58
C ALA A 231 -42.77 15.33 -13.46
N ASP A 232 -41.96 15.02 -14.47
CA ASP A 232 -42.14 13.82 -15.31
C ASP A 232 -41.92 12.50 -14.55
N SER A 233 -41.31 12.53 -13.34
CA SER A 233 -41.10 11.34 -12.51
C SER A 233 -42.15 11.17 -11.39
N GLU A 234 -43.05 12.14 -11.20
CA GLU A 234 -44.16 12.04 -10.23
C GLU A 234 -45.50 11.64 -10.87
N GLU A 235 -45.66 11.76 -12.20
CA GLU A 235 -46.91 11.41 -12.90
C GLU A 235 -47.01 9.95 -13.39
N GLU A 236 -45.95 9.12 -13.32
CA GLU A 236 -46.01 7.70 -13.77
C GLU A 236 -46.45 6.69 -12.67
N ASP A 237 -46.81 7.12 -11.45
CA ASP A 237 -47.27 6.24 -10.35
C ASP A 237 -48.80 6.09 -10.25
N GLY A 238 -49.54 6.23 -11.36
CA GLY A 238 -51.00 6.09 -11.39
C GLY A 238 -51.54 5.36 -12.63
N GLU A 239 -52.21 4.23 -12.38
CA GLU A 239 -53.11 3.46 -13.27
C GLU A 239 -52.49 2.51 -14.32
N GLU A 240 -52.50 1.20 -14.01
CA GLU A 240 -52.75 0.16 -15.01
C GLU A 240 -53.69 -0.93 -14.45
N ASP A 241 -54.96 -0.88 -14.86
CA ASP A 241 -55.85 -2.03 -15.06
C ASP A 241 -56.11 -2.12 -16.57
N GLY A 242 -55.85 -3.27 -17.21
CA GLY A 242 -56.39 -3.60 -18.54
C GLY A 242 -55.45 -4.29 -19.53
N GLU A 243 -55.84 -5.50 -19.93
CA GLU A 243 -55.15 -6.43 -20.83
C GLU A 243 -54.88 -5.91 -22.27
N GLY A 244 -53.77 -6.39 -22.87
CA GLY A 244 -53.78 -6.86 -24.26
C GLY A 244 -52.66 -6.38 -25.20
N GLY A 245 -51.91 -7.34 -25.74
CA GLY A 245 -51.38 -7.28 -27.12
C GLY A 245 -49.96 -6.74 -27.32
N GLY A 246 -49.03 -7.64 -27.66
CA GLY A 246 -47.60 -7.34 -27.75
C GLY A 246 -47.14 -6.47 -28.92
N LYS A 247 -46.04 -5.75 -28.65
CA LYS A 247 -44.93 -5.46 -29.59
C LYS A 247 -43.71 -4.97 -28.80
N SER A 248 -42.60 -5.67 -28.99
CA SER A 248 -41.29 -5.50 -28.36
C SER A 248 -40.76 -4.05 -28.41
N LYS A 249 -40.60 -3.42 -27.23
CA LYS A 249 -39.62 -2.36 -26.97
C LYS A 249 -38.79 -2.78 -25.76
N ARG A 250 -37.54 -3.21 -26.01
CA ARG A 250 -36.50 -3.38 -24.98
C ARG A 250 -36.15 -1.99 -24.42
N ARG A 251 -36.85 -1.54 -23.39
CA ARG A 251 -36.40 -0.47 -22.48
C ARG A 251 -35.53 -1.14 -21.42
N LEU A 252 -34.24 -0.85 -21.46
CA LEU A 252 -33.25 -1.27 -20.47
C LEU A 252 -33.55 -0.49 -19.19
N GLY A 253 -34.30 -1.11 -18.27
CA GLY A 253 -34.63 -0.51 -16.98
C GLY A 253 -33.37 -0.28 -16.16
N LEU A 254 -32.98 0.98 -15.96
CA LEU A 254 -32.13 1.41 -14.85
C LEU A 254 -32.95 1.30 -13.56
N THR A 255 -33.27 0.09 -13.13
CA THR A 255 -33.63 -0.12 -11.73
C THR A 255 -32.33 -0.03 -10.94
N ALA A 256 -32.14 1.10 -10.27
CA ALA A 256 -31.09 1.31 -9.29
C ALA A 256 -31.19 0.20 -8.22
N ALA A 257 -30.39 -0.85 -8.42
CA ALA A 257 -30.25 -1.92 -7.44
C ALA A 257 -29.82 -1.29 -6.11
N LYS A 258 -30.67 -1.52 -5.12
CA LYS A 258 -30.46 -1.16 -3.72
C LYS A 258 -29.07 -1.62 -3.30
N ALA A 259 -28.23 -0.66 -2.91
CA ALA A 259 -26.87 -0.88 -2.46
C ALA A 259 -26.87 -1.49 -1.05
N ASP A 260 -27.20 -2.77 -0.96
CA ASP A 260 -26.77 -3.59 0.17
C ASP A 260 -25.33 -4.04 -0.11
N GLY A 261 -24.42 -3.70 0.80
CA GLY A 261 -22.98 -3.71 0.57
C GLY A 261 -22.40 -5.07 0.16
N ALA A 262 -21.40 -5.01 -0.74
CA ALA A 262 -20.53 -6.09 -1.18
C ALA A 262 -21.27 -7.33 -1.71
N GLY A 263 -21.22 -7.56 -3.03
CA GLY A 263 -21.91 -8.64 -3.74
C GLY A 263 -21.56 -10.09 -3.36
N ALA A 264 -20.85 -10.33 -2.25
CA ALA A 264 -20.52 -11.65 -1.74
C ALA A 264 -20.59 -11.67 -0.20
N GLY A 265 -21.24 -12.69 0.36
CA GLY A 265 -21.26 -12.90 1.82
C GLY A 265 -19.86 -13.19 2.38
N PHE A 266 -19.68 -13.07 3.71
CA PHE A 266 -18.38 -13.27 4.41
C PHE A 266 -17.63 -14.52 3.95
N TRP A 267 -18.32 -15.66 3.86
CA TRP A 267 -17.74 -16.94 3.48
C TRP A 267 -17.39 -17.05 1.99
N GLN A 268 -18.16 -16.36 1.14
CA GLN A 268 -17.88 -16.30 -0.29
C GLN A 268 -16.65 -15.44 -0.56
N GLN A 269 -16.55 -14.27 0.09
CA GLN A 269 -15.34 -13.44 0.08
C GLN A 269 -14.13 -14.24 0.56
N PHE A 270 -14.26 -14.94 1.70
CA PHE A 270 -13.19 -15.78 2.24
C PHE A 270 -12.75 -16.86 1.24
N LYS A 271 -13.68 -17.59 0.61
CA LYS A 271 -13.35 -18.65 -0.36
C LYS A 271 -12.61 -18.09 -1.58
N ILE A 272 -13.06 -16.97 -2.13
CA ILE A 272 -12.43 -16.32 -3.30
C ILE A 272 -11.00 -15.86 -2.94
N LEU A 273 -10.86 -15.16 -1.81
CA LEU A 273 -9.57 -14.67 -1.34
C LEU A 273 -8.61 -15.81 -0.96
N LEU A 274 -9.14 -16.90 -0.40
CA LEU A 274 -8.36 -18.09 -0.09
C LEU A 274 -7.83 -18.76 -1.35
N VAL A 275 -8.68 -18.94 -2.38
CA VAL A 275 -8.23 -19.50 -3.67
C VAL A 275 -7.17 -18.61 -4.32
N ARG A 276 -7.35 -17.28 -4.27
CA ARG A 276 -6.36 -16.32 -4.76
C ARG A 276 -5.04 -16.43 -4.00
N ALA A 277 -5.08 -16.42 -2.68
CA ALA A 277 -3.90 -16.54 -1.83
C ALA A 277 -3.19 -17.89 -2.00
N TRP A 278 -3.95 -18.98 -2.08
CA TRP A 278 -3.42 -20.32 -2.28
C TRP A 278 -2.70 -20.49 -3.61
N ARG A 279 -3.33 -20.08 -4.73
CA ARG A 279 -2.70 -20.17 -6.05
C ARG A 279 -1.41 -19.36 -6.11
N ARG A 280 -1.44 -18.14 -5.58
CA ARG A 280 -0.28 -17.25 -5.47
C ARG A 280 0.87 -17.95 -4.71
N GLN A 281 0.59 -18.36 -3.47
CA GLN A 281 1.56 -18.91 -2.54
C GLN A 281 2.14 -20.27 -2.98
N THR A 282 1.30 -21.18 -3.43
CA THR A 282 1.67 -22.58 -3.65
C THR A 282 2.11 -22.85 -5.09
N THR A 283 1.39 -22.30 -6.07
CA THR A 283 1.59 -22.69 -7.47
C THR A 283 2.47 -21.75 -8.28
N ARG A 284 2.51 -20.45 -7.94
CA ARG A 284 3.16 -19.43 -8.77
C ARG A 284 4.37 -18.74 -8.16
N ASP A 285 4.49 -18.69 -6.83
CA ASP A 285 5.72 -18.25 -6.17
C ASP A 285 6.80 -19.37 -6.14
N ARG A 286 7.01 -20.05 -7.28
CA ARG A 286 7.91 -21.22 -7.37
C ARG A 286 9.35 -20.83 -7.15
N ALA A 287 9.81 -19.74 -7.74
CA ALA A 287 11.20 -19.30 -7.64
C ALA A 287 11.57 -19.01 -6.17
N THR A 288 10.75 -18.25 -5.45
CA THR A 288 10.98 -17.93 -4.04
C THR A 288 10.90 -19.18 -3.17
N ASN A 289 9.92 -20.06 -3.39
CA ASN A 289 9.81 -21.30 -2.63
C ASN A 289 10.96 -22.28 -2.90
N VAL A 290 11.49 -22.35 -4.13
CA VAL A 290 12.67 -23.15 -4.47
C VAL A 290 13.92 -22.62 -3.77
N VAL A 291 14.16 -21.30 -3.83
CA VAL A 291 15.28 -20.66 -3.13
C VAL A 291 15.20 -20.91 -1.64
N ARG A 292 14.00 -20.82 -1.05
CA ARG A 292 13.77 -21.10 0.38
C ARG A 292 14.01 -22.57 0.73
N ALA A 293 13.59 -23.51 -0.13
CA ALA A 293 13.83 -24.93 0.08
C ALA A 293 15.33 -25.25 0.03
N MET A 294 16.03 -24.70 -0.97
CA MET A 294 17.48 -24.82 -1.08
C MET A 294 18.19 -24.24 0.13
N MET A 295 17.84 -23.01 0.53
CA MET A 295 18.43 -22.34 1.71
C MET A 295 18.22 -23.16 2.99
N ASN A 296 17.03 -23.70 3.23
CA ASN A 296 16.77 -24.54 4.41
C ASN A 296 17.53 -25.87 4.36
N LEU A 297 17.64 -26.50 3.18
CA LEU A 297 18.39 -27.74 3.00
C LEU A 297 19.89 -27.51 3.19
N THR A 298 20.44 -26.42 2.65
CA THR A 298 21.83 -26.02 2.82
C THR A 298 22.13 -25.71 4.28
N SER A 299 21.28 -24.93 4.98
CA SER A 299 21.43 -24.69 6.42
C SER A 299 21.37 -25.99 7.22
N ALA A 300 20.45 -26.91 6.89
CA ALA A 300 20.36 -28.21 7.57
C ALA A 300 21.62 -29.05 7.35
N ALA A 301 22.19 -29.05 6.14
CA ALA A 301 23.42 -29.78 5.84
C ALA A 301 24.64 -29.17 6.54
N ILE A 302 24.74 -27.83 6.63
CA ILE A 302 25.82 -27.13 7.33
C ILE A 302 25.76 -27.41 8.83
N PHE A 303 24.60 -27.19 9.47
CA PHE A 303 24.49 -27.45 10.91
C PHE A 303 24.57 -28.96 11.22
N GLY A 304 24.03 -29.80 10.36
CA GLY A 304 24.14 -31.25 10.48
C GLY A 304 25.57 -31.78 10.35
N SER A 305 26.43 -31.14 9.54
CA SER A 305 27.83 -31.54 9.38
C SER A 305 28.74 -30.99 10.49
N ILE A 306 28.49 -29.77 10.97
CA ILE A 306 29.22 -29.18 12.10
C ILE A 306 28.97 -29.98 13.38
N PHE A 307 27.71 -30.31 13.66
CA PHE A 307 27.31 -31.03 14.87
C PHE A 307 27.13 -32.53 14.60
N TRP A 308 28.01 -33.11 13.78
CA TRP A 308 27.87 -34.50 13.36
C TRP A 308 27.96 -35.47 14.54
N ARG A 309 26.87 -36.23 14.78
CA ARG A 309 26.76 -37.28 15.81
C ARG A 309 27.42 -36.93 17.15
N MET A 310 26.80 -36.01 17.89
CA MET A 310 27.31 -35.56 19.18
C MET A 310 27.41 -36.70 20.21
N GLY A 311 28.57 -36.80 20.89
CA GLY A 311 28.80 -37.73 22.01
C GLY A 311 28.16 -37.28 23.33
N PHE A 312 28.56 -37.90 24.44
CA PHE A 312 28.04 -37.66 25.81
C PHE A 312 29.04 -36.98 26.76
N GLY A 313 30.09 -36.35 26.22
CA GLY A 313 31.08 -35.61 27.03
C GLY A 313 30.61 -34.21 27.47
N GLN A 314 31.31 -33.58 28.41
CA GLN A 314 30.92 -32.28 28.96
C GLN A 314 30.87 -31.13 27.92
N THR A 315 31.73 -31.18 26.88
CA THR A 315 31.71 -30.21 25.78
C THR A 315 30.45 -30.35 24.91
N THR A 316 29.87 -31.55 24.84
CA THR A 316 28.71 -31.81 23.99
C THR A 316 27.42 -31.21 24.54
N ILE A 317 27.37 -30.82 25.82
CA ILE A 317 26.27 -30.03 26.37
C ILE A 317 26.22 -28.66 25.69
N GLN A 318 27.37 -27.99 25.54
CA GLN A 318 27.45 -26.70 24.87
C GLN A 318 27.14 -26.83 23.37
N ASP A 319 27.63 -27.90 22.72
CA ASP A 319 27.32 -28.18 21.32
C ASP A 319 25.82 -28.39 21.08
N ARG A 320 25.15 -29.16 21.94
CA ARG A 320 23.69 -29.36 21.89
C ARG A 320 22.93 -28.06 22.08
N MET A 321 23.29 -27.26 23.09
CA MET A 321 22.65 -25.96 23.31
C MET A 321 22.85 -25.02 22.11
N GLY A 322 24.06 -24.95 21.57
CA GLY A 322 24.38 -24.14 20.39
C GLY A 322 23.56 -24.54 19.17
N LEU A 323 23.46 -25.85 18.90
CA LEU A 323 22.64 -26.39 17.81
C LEU A 323 21.17 -26.02 17.97
N LEU A 324 20.58 -26.21 19.17
CA LEU A 324 19.17 -25.91 19.41
C LEU A 324 18.88 -24.40 19.27
N GLN A 325 19.79 -23.55 19.76
CA GLN A 325 19.67 -22.09 19.63
C GLN A 325 19.75 -21.66 18.16
N VAL A 326 20.71 -22.19 17.40
CA VAL A 326 20.87 -21.88 15.97
C VAL A 326 19.69 -22.40 15.15
N ALA A 327 19.17 -23.58 15.47
CA ALA A 327 17.97 -24.14 14.82
C ALA A 327 16.74 -23.24 15.02
N ALA A 328 16.54 -22.74 16.24
CA ALA A 328 15.48 -21.79 16.57
C ALA A 328 15.63 -20.47 15.79
N ILE A 329 16.82 -19.86 15.86
CA ILE A 329 17.13 -18.61 15.14
C ILE A 329 16.94 -18.75 13.63
N ASN A 330 17.47 -19.82 13.02
CA ASN A 330 17.37 -20.04 11.57
C ASN A 330 15.90 -20.17 11.14
N THR A 331 15.09 -20.90 11.91
CA THR A 331 13.66 -21.10 11.63
C THR A 331 12.88 -19.79 11.74
N ALA A 332 13.13 -19.03 12.82
CA ALA A 332 12.49 -17.74 13.03
C ALA A 332 12.89 -16.72 11.96
N MET A 333 14.18 -16.58 11.63
CA MET A 333 14.68 -15.62 10.63
C MET A 333 14.22 -15.96 9.21
N ALA A 334 14.17 -17.24 8.84
CA ALA A 334 13.66 -17.66 7.53
C ALA A 334 12.17 -17.31 7.36
N SER A 335 11.40 -17.38 8.46
CA SER A 335 9.98 -17.04 8.46
C SER A 335 9.74 -15.54 8.39
N ILE A 336 10.40 -14.74 9.25
CA ILE A 336 10.20 -13.29 9.28
C ILE A 336 10.63 -12.62 7.96
N THR A 337 11.74 -13.06 7.38
CA THR A 337 12.29 -12.47 6.15
C THR A 337 11.32 -12.62 4.98
N LYS A 338 10.64 -13.77 4.87
CA LYS A 338 9.60 -14.00 3.88
C LYS A 338 8.44 -13.02 4.06
N THR A 339 7.93 -12.92 5.27
CA THR A 339 6.76 -12.09 5.56
C THR A 339 7.04 -10.60 5.35
N LEU A 340 8.20 -10.09 5.78
CA LEU A 340 8.59 -8.69 5.61
C LEU A 340 8.77 -8.28 4.15
N ASN A 341 9.22 -9.20 3.29
CA ASN A 341 9.40 -8.94 1.86
C ASN A 341 8.07 -8.87 1.08
N VAL A 342 7.09 -9.68 1.47
CA VAL A 342 5.85 -9.88 0.70
C VAL A 342 4.70 -9.04 1.23
N PHE A 343 4.56 -8.96 2.56
CA PHE A 343 3.35 -8.39 3.16
C PHE A 343 3.18 -6.87 2.96
N PRO A 344 4.20 -6.01 3.07
CA PRO A 344 4.03 -4.57 2.84
C PRO A 344 3.49 -4.24 1.43
N LYS A 345 3.93 -4.98 0.41
CA LYS A 345 3.43 -4.83 -0.98
C LYS A 345 2.00 -5.32 -1.13
N GLU A 346 1.69 -6.47 -0.52
CA GLU A 346 0.33 -7.00 -0.49
C GLU A 346 -0.63 -6.05 0.24
N ARG A 347 -0.18 -5.42 1.33
CA ARG A 347 -0.96 -4.45 2.12
C ARG A 347 -1.42 -3.27 1.26
N GLN A 348 -0.55 -2.68 0.44
CA GLN A 348 -0.91 -1.57 -0.44
C GLN A 348 -2.04 -1.96 -1.43
N ILE A 349 -1.97 -3.15 -2.01
CA ILE A 349 -3.01 -3.67 -2.91
C ILE A 349 -4.33 -3.86 -2.15
N VAL A 350 -4.25 -4.42 -0.94
CA VAL A 350 -5.43 -4.72 -0.11
C VAL A 350 -6.10 -3.44 0.39
N GLU A 351 -5.33 -2.45 0.82
CA GLU A 351 -5.85 -1.13 1.20
C GLU A 351 -6.59 -0.48 0.02
N ARG A 352 -6.05 -0.59 -1.20
CA ARG A 352 -6.71 -0.13 -2.43
C ARG A 352 -7.99 -0.90 -2.76
N GLU A 353 -7.99 -2.23 -2.69
CA GLU A 353 -9.19 -3.03 -2.96
C GLU A 353 -10.28 -2.78 -1.90
N ARG A 354 -9.89 -2.61 -0.64
CA ARG A 354 -10.80 -2.27 0.47
C ARG A 354 -11.34 -0.86 0.37
N ALA A 355 -10.54 0.07 -0.16
CA ALA A 355 -10.99 1.43 -0.43
C ALA A 355 -12.21 1.46 -1.36
N LYS A 356 -12.34 0.47 -2.24
CA LYS A 356 -13.48 0.33 -3.16
C LYS A 356 -14.67 -0.42 -2.56
N GLY A 357 -14.57 -0.86 -1.30
CA GLY A 357 -15.58 -1.70 -0.67
C GLY A 357 -15.63 -3.14 -1.22
N ALA A 358 -14.55 -3.65 -1.85
CA ALA A 358 -14.56 -4.98 -2.46
C ALA A 358 -14.65 -6.13 -1.45
N TYR A 359 -14.08 -5.99 -0.24
CA TYR A 359 -14.18 -6.99 0.84
C TYR A 359 -13.82 -6.41 2.22
N ALA A 360 -14.21 -7.13 3.27
CA ALA A 360 -13.91 -6.78 4.66
C ALA A 360 -12.53 -7.30 5.13
N VAL A 361 -11.99 -6.73 6.23
CA VAL A 361 -10.70 -7.14 6.84
C VAL A 361 -10.72 -8.60 7.28
N GLY A 362 -11.82 -9.04 7.90
CA GLY A 362 -11.94 -10.37 8.50
C GLY A 362 -11.74 -11.50 7.48
N PRO A 363 -12.52 -11.56 6.38
CA PRO A 363 -12.36 -12.56 5.33
C PRO A 363 -10.95 -12.59 4.74
N TYR A 364 -10.37 -11.41 4.49
CA TYR A 364 -9.00 -11.30 3.97
C TYR A 364 -7.98 -11.87 4.94
N PHE A 365 -7.98 -11.40 6.19
CA PHE A 365 -7.00 -11.82 7.19
C PHE A 365 -7.09 -13.32 7.44
N LEU A 366 -8.30 -13.86 7.62
CA LEU A 366 -8.50 -15.29 7.80
C LEU A 366 -8.04 -16.10 6.58
N SER A 367 -8.33 -15.64 5.36
CA SER A 367 -7.90 -16.32 4.14
C SER A 367 -6.38 -16.39 4.00
N LYS A 368 -5.69 -15.31 4.41
CA LYS A 368 -4.23 -15.24 4.43
C LYS A 368 -3.63 -16.21 5.43
N LEU A 369 -4.15 -16.23 6.67
CA LEU A 369 -3.68 -17.16 7.70
C LEU A 369 -3.80 -18.61 7.24
N VAL A 370 -4.96 -19.01 6.70
CA VAL A 370 -5.20 -20.39 6.25
C VAL A 370 -4.32 -20.75 5.05
N ALA A 371 -4.13 -19.84 4.10
CA ALA A 371 -3.25 -20.08 2.95
C ALA A 371 -1.76 -20.20 3.34
N GLU A 372 -1.35 -19.57 4.44
CA GLU A 372 0.03 -19.62 4.93
C GLU A 372 0.36 -20.91 5.70
N LEU A 373 -0.63 -21.59 6.30
CA LEU A 373 -0.39 -22.77 7.14
C LEU A 373 0.49 -23.85 6.48
N PRO A 374 0.17 -24.37 5.28
CA PRO A 374 0.91 -25.53 4.76
C PRO A 374 2.31 -25.16 4.28
N VAL A 375 2.45 -23.97 3.69
CA VAL A 375 3.73 -23.48 3.16
C VAL A 375 4.68 -23.12 4.30
N THR A 376 4.19 -22.52 5.38
CA THR A 376 5.02 -22.15 6.53
C THR A 376 5.42 -23.38 7.35
N ALA A 377 4.57 -24.41 7.46
CA ALA A 377 4.92 -25.67 8.13
C ALA A 377 5.92 -26.53 7.33
N PHE A 378 5.94 -26.43 6.00
CA PHE A 378 6.78 -27.25 5.13
C PHE A 378 8.30 -27.02 5.32
N PHE A 379 8.74 -25.76 5.42
CA PHE A 379 10.19 -25.46 5.48
C PHE A 379 10.85 -25.85 6.81
N PRO A 380 10.26 -25.59 7.99
CA PRO A 380 10.78 -26.11 9.26
C PRO A 380 10.79 -27.64 9.28
N ALA A 381 9.79 -28.29 8.66
CA ALA A 381 9.77 -29.75 8.53
C ALA A 381 10.94 -30.27 7.69
N LEU A 382 11.21 -29.64 6.54
CA LEU A 382 12.33 -29.99 5.67
C LEU A 382 13.68 -29.85 6.41
N PHE A 383 13.87 -28.74 7.13
CA PHE A 383 15.07 -28.51 7.94
C PHE A 383 15.21 -29.56 9.04
N SER A 384 14.14 -29.81 9.80
CA SER A 384 14.13 -30.74 10.94
C SER A 384 14.37 -32.19 10.50
N MET A 385 13.80 -32.60 9.36
CA MET A 385 13.93 -33.96 8.82
C MET A 385 15.36 -34.32 8.44
N VAL A 386 16.18 -33.33 8.05
CA VAL A 386 17.58 -33.53 7.68
C VAL A 386 18.50 -33.31 8.88
N CYS A 387 18.33 -32.22 9.63
CA CYS A 387 19.23 -31.85 10.71
C CYS A 387 19.14 -32.81 11.92
N TYR A 388 17.92 -33.22 12.31
CA TYR A 388 17.71 -34.07 13.49
C TYR A 388 18.41 -35.44 13.43
N PRO A 389 18.33 -36.22 12.34
CA PRO A 389 19.05 -37.49 12.24
C PRO A 389 20.57 -37.33 12.10
N MET A 390 21.05 -36.27 11.42
CA MET A 390 22.50 -36.02 11.23
C MET A 390 23.23 -35.73 12.55
N THR A 391 22.57 -35.00 13.43
CA THR A 391 23.14 -34.50 14.69
C THR A 391 23.10 -35.53 15.82
N GLY A 392 22.35 -36.61 15.66
CA GLY A 392 22.28 -37.70 16.64
C GLY A 392 21.53 -37.33 17.92
N LEU A 393 20.55 -36.43 17.84
CA LEU A 393 19.57 -36.21 18.91
C LEU A 393 18.79 -37.50 19.22
N HIS A 394 18.00 -37.48 20.30
CA HIS A 394 17.23 -38.65 20.72
C HIS A 394 16.43 -39.29 19.57
N ARG A 395 16.74 -40.53 19.21
CA ARG A 395 16.11 -41.23 18.06
C ARG A 395 14.64 -41.63 18.23
N THR A 396 13.96 -41.08 19.24
CA THR A 396 12.59 -41.44 19.61
C THR A 396 11.59 -40.60 18.82
N VAL A 397 10.66 -41.26 18.09
CA VAL A 397 9.65 -40.60 17.25
C VAL A 397 8.83 -39.53 18.00
N PRO A 398 8.33 -39.78 19.24
CA PRO A 398 7.67 -38.75 20.05
C PRO A 398 8.50 -37.47 20.29
N ARG A 399 9.83 -37.57 20.44
CA ARG A 399 10.70 -36.40 20.68
C ARG A 399 11.00 -35.65 19.40
N PHE A 400 11.10 -36.36 18.28
CA PHE A 400 11.17 -35.73 16.96
C PHE A 400 9.89 -34.95 16.64
N LEU A 401 8.70 -35.51 16.93
CA LEU A 401 7.44 -34.80 16.71
C LEU A 401 7.30 -33.56 17.62
N LYS A 402 7.77 -33.62 18.87
CA LYS A 402 7.83 -32.44 19.76
C LYS A 402 8.78 -31.37 19.23
N PHE A 403 9.96 -31.76 18.73
CA PHE A 403 10.92 -30.86 18.10
C PHE A 403 10.31 -30.18 16.87
N LEU A 404 9.73 -30.97 15.97
CA LEU A 404 9.06 -30.48 14.76
C LEU A 404 7.88 -29.55 15.09
N GLY A 405 7.08 -29.91 16.10
CA GLY A 405 5.97 -29.08 16.56
C GLY A 405 6.44 -27.73 17.10
N ALA A 406 7.49 -27.71 17.92
CA ALA A 406 8.06 -26.48 18.46
C ALA A 406 8.60 -25.57 17.35
N THR A 407 9.44 -26.09 16.44
CA THR A 407 9.98 -25.28 15.33
C THR A 407 8.90 -24.79 14.36
N THR A 408 7.81 -25.55 14.21
CA THR A 408 6.66 -25.13 13.39
C THR A 408 5.91 -23.98 14.05
N VAL A 409 5.62 -24.06 15.35
CA VAL A 409 4.96 -22.97 16.10
C VAL A 409 5.83 -21.72 16.12
N GLU A 410 7.15 -21.87 16.24
CA GLU A 410 8.12 -20.78 16.16
C GLU A 410 8.06 -20.08 14.80
N SER A 411 8.02 -20.86 13.72
CA SER A 411 7.87 -20.32 12.37
C SER A 411 6.60 -19.50 12.23
N PHE A 412 5.47 -19.97 12.77
CA PHE A 412 4.21 -19.22 12.74
C PHE A 412 4.26 -17.93 13.59
N THR A 413 4.83 -18.01 14.78
CA THR A 413 4.98 -16.86 15.68
C THR A 413 5.84 -15.77 15.05
N SER A 414 6.94 -16.16 14.41
CA SER A 414 7.82 -15.24 13.68
C SER A 414 7.14 -14.63 12.46
N SER A 415 6.33 -15.40 11.72
CA SER A 415 5.49 -14.87 10.65
C SER A 415 4.47 -13.84 11.17
N ALA A 416 3.81 -14.10 12.31
CA ALA A 416 2.86 -13.18 12.93
C ALA A 416 3.51 -11.84 13.33
N MET A 417 4.72 -11.90 13.88
CA MET A 417 5.52 -10.70 14.17
C MET A 417 5.84 -9.93 12.88
N GLY A 418 6.27 -10.63 11.83
CA GLY A 418 6.55 -10.02 10.52
C GLY A 418 5.34 -9.30 9.91
N LEU A 419 4.12 -9.83 10.07
CA LEU A 419 2.89 -9.17 9.61
C LEU A 419 2.66 -7.85 10.37
N THR A 420 2.88 -7.86 11.68
CA THR A 420 2.67 -6.66 12.52
C THR A 420 3.67 -5.57 12.15
N VAL A 421 4.95 -5.93 12.01
CA VAL A 421 6.01 -5.01 11.56
C VAL A 421 5.69 -4.47 10.17
N GLY A 422 5.20 -5.30 9.24
CA GLY A 422 4.81 -4.85 7.91
C GLY A 422 3.52 -4.00 7.87
N CYS A 423 2.68 -4.02 8.91
CA CYS A 423 1.57 -3.07 9.06
C CYS A 423 2.06 -1.68 9.49
N ILE A 424 3.11 -1.64 10.31
CA ILE A 424 3.68 -0.41 10.87
C ILE A 424 4.59 0.27 9.84
N ALA A 425 5.43 -0.51 9.16
CA ALA A 425 6.43 0.03 8.24
C ALA A 425 5.79 0.70 7.00
N PRO A 426 6.29 1.89 6.59
CA PRO A 426 5.80 2.58 5.40
C PRO A 426 6.22 1.89 4.12
N THR A 427 7.46 1.38 4.08
CA THR A 427 8.07 0.72 2.91
C THR A 427 8.53 -0.70 3.23
N THR A 428 8.77 -1.50 2.19
CA THR A 428 9.34 -2.86 2.36
C THR A 428 10.75 -2.80 2.94
N GLU A 429 11.54 -1.79 2.56
CA GLU A 429 12.91 -1.59 3.05
C GLU A 429 12.92 -1.25 4.54
N ALA A 430 12.04 -0.35 4.98
CA ALA A 430 11.87 -0.04 6.40
C ALA A 430 11.46 -1.28 7.21
N ALA A 431 10.56 -2.11 6.66
CA ALA A 431 10.15 -3.37 7.29
C ALA A 431 11.33 -4.35 7.43
N MET A 432 12.16 -4.47 6.39
CA MET A 432 13.34 -5.33 6.37
C MET A 432 14.46 -4.85 7.30
N ALA A 433 14.56 -3.56 7.58
CA ALA A 433 15.46 -3.03 8.60
C ALA A 433 14.93 -3.30 10.02
N LEU A 434 13.65 -2.99 10.27
CA LEU A 434 13.04 -3.08 11.60
C LEU A 434 12.91 -4.52 12.13
N GLY A 435 12.58 -5.47 11.25
CA GLY A 435 12.36 -6.86 11.64
C GLY A 435 13.57 -7.54 12.31
N PRO A 436 14.74 -7.61 11.65
CA PRO A 436 15.97 -8.14 12.23
C PRO A 436 16.43 -7.40 13.48
N SER A 437 16.20 -6.09 13.58
CA SER A 437 16.53 -5.32 14.79
C SER A 437 15.72 -5.79 16.00
N ILE A 438 14.40 -5.99 15.84
CA ILE A 438 13.54 -6.54 16.90
C ILE A 438 13.96 -7.98 17.22
N MET A 439 14.23 -8.80 16.19
CA MET A 439 14.65 -10.19 16.39
C MET A 439 15.99 -10.27 17.14
N THR A 440 16.94 -9.37 16.88
CA THR A 440 18.24 -9.34 17.57
C THR A 440 18.07 -9.17 19.08
N VAL A 441 17.15 -8.30 19.52
CA VAL A 441 16.82 -8.16 20.94
C VAL A 441 16.27 -9.49 21.49
N PHE A 442 15.36 -10.15 20.77
CA PHE A 442 14.81 -11.45 21.18
C PHE A 442 15.84 -12.58 21.21
N ILE A 443 16.87 -12.54 20.34
CA ILE A 443 17.98 -13.48 20.34
C ILE A 443 18.84 -13.30 21.59
N VAL A 444 19.22 -12.06 21.94
CA VAL A 444 20.04 -11.78 23.13
C VAL A 444 19.34 -12.22 24.41
N PHE A 445 18.04 -11.96 24.53
CA PHE A 445 17.21 -12.35 25.68
C PHE A 445 16.57 -13.74 25.52
N GLY A 446 17.06 -14.56 24.58
CA GLY A 446 16.55 -15.91 24.29
C GLY A 446 16.88 -16.97 25.35
N GLY A 447 17.62 -16.63 26.40
CA GLY A 447 18.00 -17.56 27.48
C GLY A 447 19.35 -18.26 27.27
N TYR A 448 19.90 -18.26 26.04
CA TYR A 448 21.25 -18.76 25.76
C TYR A 448 22.35 -17.75 26.12
N TYR A 449 22.23 -16.48 25.69
CA TYR A 449 23.24 -15.45 25.94
C TYR A 449 23.07 -14.76 27.29
N VAL A 450 21.83 -14.42 27.64
CA VAL A 450 21.47 -13.80 28.93
C VAL A 450 20.50 -14.73 29.64
N ASN A 451 20.86 -15.18 30.84
CA ASN A 451 19.95 -15.95 31.68
C ASN A 451 18.82 -15.03 32.19
N ALA A 452 17.59 -15.57 32.22
CA ALA A 452 16.38 -14.93 32.74
C ALA A 452 16.58 -14.28 34.12
N ASP A 453 17.26 -14.98 35.02
CA ASP A 453 17.40 -14.56 36.42
C ASP A 453 18.37 -13.38 36.58
N ASN A 454 19.34 -13.28 35.67
CA ASN A 454 20.33 -12.21 35.63
C ASN A 454 19.86 -10.99 34.82
N THR A 455 18.61 -11.00 34.33
CA THR A 455 18.06 -9.87 33.56
C THR A 455 17.69 -8.71 34.48
N PRO A 456 18.20 -7.48 34.24
CA PRO A 456 17.84 -6.29 35.01
C PRO A 456 16.33 -6.06 35.03
N ALA A 457 15.81 -5.48 36.12
CA ALA A 457 14.35 -5.34 36.34
C ALA A 457 13.62 -4.65 35.17
N ILE A 458 14.25 -3.66 34.54
CA ILE A 458 13.70 -2.90 33.40
C ILE A 458 13.47 -3.80 32.18
N PHE A 459 14.29 -4.84 31.98
CA PHE A 459 14.25 -5.72 30.81
C PHE A 459 13.55 -7.06 31.05
N ARG A 460 13.03 -7.32 32.26
CA ARG A 460 12.39 -8.61 32.59
C ARG A 460 11.16 -8.96 31.75
N TRP A 461 10.53 -7.98 31.11
CA TRP A 461 9.42 -8.22 30.19
C TRP A 461 9.89 -8.79 28.84
N ILE A 462 11.12 -8.50 28.41
CA ILE A 462 11.66 -8.90 27.10
C ILE A 462 11.77 -10.43 26.97
N PRO A 463 12.38 -11.16 27.93
CA PRO A 463 12.40 -12.62 27.88
C PRO A 463 10.99 -13.21 27.80
N ASN A 464 10.02 -12.65 28.52
CA ASN A 464 8.64 -13.15 28.50
C ASN A 464 7.94 -12.92 27.16
N ALA A 465 8.29 -11.84 26.45
CA ALA A 465 7.76 -11.52 25.12
C ALA A 465 8.56 -12.17 23.96
N SER A 466 9.77 -12.67 24.23
CA SER A 466 10.66 -13.22 23.21
C SER A 466 10.17 -14.57 22.69
N LEU A 467 9.91 -14.65 21.38
CA LEU A 467 9.56 -15.89 20.70
C LEU A 467 10.73 -16.90 20.71
N ILE A 468 11.97 -16.41 20.58
CA ILE A 468 13.18 -17.25 20.56
C ILE A 468 13.39 -17.94 21.91
N ARG A 469 13.08 -17.26 23.02
CA ARG A 469 13.22 -17.84 24.36
C ARG A 469 12.33 -19.08 24.52
N TRP A 470 11.04 -18.95 24.20
CA TRP A 470 10.09 -20.05 24.39
C TRP A 470 10.35 -21.22 23.42
N GLY A 471 10.76 -20.92 22.18
CA GLY A 471 11.23 -21.92 21.23
C GLY A 471 12.45 -22.67 21.75
N PHE A 472 13.50 -21.94 22.16
CA PHE A 472 14.73 -22.52 22.70
C PHE A 472 14.48 -23.35 23.97
N GLU A 473 13.68 -22.85 24.92
CA GLU A 473 13.29 -23.56 26.14
C GLU A 473 12.57 -24.88 25.80
N ALA A 474 11.61 -24.87 24.87
CA ALA A 474 10.89 -26.07 24.43
C ALA A 474 11.83 -27.12 23.82
N LEU A 475 12.80 -26.68 23.01
CA LEU A 475 13.80 -27.54 22.40
C LEU A 475 14.77 -28.12 23.43
N CYS A 476 15.25 -27.31 24.38
CA CYS A 476 16.15 -27.75 25.43
C CYS A 476 15.48 -28.76 26.37
N VAL A 477 14.25 -28.53 26.81
CA VAL A 477 13.54 -29.48 27.67
C VAL A 477 13.31 -30.81 26.95
N ASN A 478 13.00 -30.79 25.64
CA ASN A 478 12.78 -32.01 24.86
C ASN A 478 14.05 -32.87 24.71
N GLU A 479 15.23 -32.23 24.65
CA GLU A 479 16.51 -32.92 24.46
C GLU A 479 17.16 -33.32 25.79
N PHE A 480 17.27 -32.40 26.75
CA PHE A 480 17.99 -32.64 28.01
C PHE A 480 17.20 -33.49 29.04
N ASP A 481 15.89 -33.64 28.87
CA ASP A 481 15.09 -34.52 29.74
C ASP A 481 15.47 -35.99 29.53
N GLY A 482 16.03 -36.63 30.56
CA GLY A 482 16.47 -38.02 30.53
C GLY A 482 17.86 -38.28 29.94
N LEU A 483 18.69 -37.25 29.73
CA LEU A 483 20.11 -37.41 29.36
C LEU A 483 21.02 -37.50 30.59
N THR A 484 22.00 -38.41 30.53
CA THR A 484 23.12 -38.51 31.49
C THR A 484 24.43 -38.23 30.76
N PHE A 485 25.30 -37.43 31.37
CA PHE A 485 26.60 -37.05 30.81
C PHE A 485 27.75 -37.69 31.59
N GLU A 486 28.84 -37.98 30.89
CA GLU A 486 30.05 -38.51 31.52
C GLU A 486 30.74 -37.39 32.32
N ALA A 487 30.84 -37.56 33.64
CA ALA A 487 31.48 -36.59 34.53
C ALA A 487 32.88 -37.07 34.92
N THR A 488 33.91 -36.31 34.53
CA THR A 488 35.32 -36.62 34.83
C THR A 488 35.81 -35.82 36.03
N LYS A 489 35.21 -34.66 36.34
CA LYS A 489 35.49 -33.81 37.51
C LYS A 489 34.28 -33.69 38.45
N PRO A 490 34.48 -33.45 39.75
CA PRO A 490 33.39 -33.29 40.72
C PRO A 490 32.50 -32.05 40.49
N THR A 491 32.97 -31.07 39.70
CA THR A 491 32.20 -29.88 39.27
C THR A 491 31.40 -30.09 37.98
N ASP A 492 31.48 -31.27 37.36
CA ASP A 492 30.83 -31.54 36.07
C ASP A 492 29.35 -31.91 36.26
N LEU A 493 28.53 -31.53 35.28
CA LEU A 493 27.08 -31.71 35.31
C LEU A 493 26.75 -33.16 34.93
N LYS A 494 26.17 -33.93 35.86
CA LYS A 494 25.94 -35.37 35.69
C LYS A 494 24.62 -35.70 34.99
N THR A 495 23.62 -34.82 35.12
CA THR A 495 22.26 -35.05 34.64
C THR A 495 21.78 -33.87 33.79
N GLY A 496 21.04 -34.14 32.72
CA GLY A 496 20.40 -33.09 31.90
C GLY A 496 19.45 -32.18 32.69
N ARG A 497 18.88 -32.66 33.81
CA ARG A 497 18.11 -31.81 34.75
C ARG A 497 18.96 -30.71 35.40
N GLN A 498 20.22 -30.99 35.74
CA GLN A 498 21.14 -29.98 36.28
C GLN A 498 21.52 -28.94 35.22
N VAL A 499 21.58 -29.35 33.94
CA VAL A 499 21.75 -28.43 32.81
C VAL A 499 20.53 -27.51 32.68
N LEU A 500 19.31 -28.05 32.81
CA LEU A 500 18.08 -27.27 32.79
C LEU A 500 17.95 -26.32 34.00
N GLU A 501 18.41 -26.72 35.19
CA GLU A 501 18.48 -25.85 36.38
C GLU A 501 19.44 -24.67 36.15
N ARG A 502 20.60 -24.91 35.54
CA ARG A 502 21.56 -23.85 35.19
C ARG A 502 21.02 -22.85 34.18
N LEU A 503 20.12 -23.29 33.30
CA LEU A 503 19.42 -22.43 32.34
C LEU A 503 18.13 -21.82 32.90
N SER A 504 17.80 -22.09 34.16
CA SER A 504 16.56 -21.64 34.81
C SER A 504 15.29 -22.19 34.11
N PHE A 505 15.40 -23.38 33.52
CA PHE A 505 14.34 -24.08 32.79
C PHE A 505 13.83 -25.33 33.51
N ALA A 506 14.27 -25.60 34.75
CA ALA A 506 13.97 -26.83 35.48
C ALA A 506 12.47 -27.10 35.72
N ASP A 507 11.67 -26.05 35.89
CA ASP A 507 10.21 -26.13 36.12
C ASP A 507 9.39 -26.02 34.83
N SER A 508 10.07 -25.97 33.67
CA SER A 508 9.41 -25.81 32.38
C SER A 508 9.15 -27.16 31.71
N SER A 509 7.98 -27.25 31.07
CA SER A 509 7.57 -28.41 30.27
C SER A 509 7.37 -27.96 28.85
N VAL A 510 7.68 -28.82 27.86
CA VAL A 510 7.45 -28.54 26.44
C VAL A 510 6.04 -28.01 26.18
N ALA A 511 5.01 -28.57 26.83
CA ALA A 511 3.63 -28.12 26.68
C ALA A 511 3.34 -26.74 27.28
N LYS A 512 4.11 -26.29 28.28
CA LYS A 512 4.00 -24.95 28.87
C LYS A 512 4.64 -23.92 27.95
N SER A 513 5.83 -24.20 27.44
CA SER A 513 6.59 -23.30 26.56
C SER A 513 5.86 -23.12 25.22
N VAL A 514 5.39 -24.21 24.59
CA VAL A 514 4.57 -24.12 23.36
C VAL A 514 3.25 -23.36 23.59
N ARG A 515 2.59 -23.51 24.76
CA ARG A 515 1.39 -22.72 25.08
C ARG A 515 1.69 -21.23 25.17
N LYS A 516 2.83 -20.85 25.76
CA LYS A 516 3.27 -19.45 25.85
C LYS A 516 3.59 -18.88 24.47
N GLU A 517 4.23 -19.68 23.63
CA GLU A 517 4.52 -19.32 22.25
C GLU A 517 3.25 -19.08 21.43
N VAL A 518 2.25 -19.97 21.55
CA VAL A 518 0.92 -19.79 20.92
C VAL A 518 0.22 -18.54 21.44
N GLN A 519 0.33 -18.20 22.73
CA GLN A 519 -0.22 -16.95 23.27
C GLN A 519 0.41 -15.71 22.62
N ILE A 520 1.74 -15.72 22.44
CA ILE A 520 2.48 -14.64 21.79
C ILE A 520 2.06 -14.55 20.31
N MET A 521 1.97 -15.69 19.62
CA MET A 521 1.50 -15.76 18.24
C MET A 521 0.11 -15.13 18.07
N LEU A 522 -0.85 -15.48 18.93
CA LEU A 522 -2.20 -14.91 18.90
C LEU A 522 -2.18 -13.40 19.20
N GLY A 523 -1.32 -12.94 20.12
CA GLY A 523 -1.14 -11.52 20.41
C GLY A 523 -0.65 -10.72 19.18
N TRP A 524 0.34 -11.24 18.45
CA TRP A 524 0.81 -10.63 17.21
C TRP A 524 -0.23 -10.63 16.09
N TYR A 525 -0.98 -11.73 15.94
CA TYR A 525 -2.08 -11.76 14.95
C TYR A 525 -3.20 -10.78 15.30
N TRP A 526 -3.55 -10.65 16.58
CA TRP A 526 -4.52 -9.66 17.03
C TRP A 526 -4.03 -8.23 16.75
N ALA A 527 -2.76 -7.94 17.07
CA ALA A 527 -2.16 -6.63 16.78
C ALA A 527 -2.17 -6.31 15.28
N SER A 528 -1.82 -7.28 14.43
CA SER A 528 -1.90 -7.16 12.97
C SER A 528 -3.33 -6.86 12.50
N ALA A 529 -4.33 -7.61 13.00
CA ALA A 529 -5.73 -7.43 12.63
C ALA A 529 -6.26 -6.06 13.09
N TYR A 530 -5.91 -5.64 14.31
CA TYR A 530 -6.28 -4.34 14.86
C TYR A 530 -5.70 -3.18 14.04
N LEU A 531 -4.41 -3.23 13.69
CA LEU A 531 -3.78 -2.21 12.86
C LEU A 531 -4.40 -2.13 11.46
N LEU A 532 -4.74 -3.26 10.86
CA LEU A 532 -5.43 -3.30 9.56
C LEU A 532 -6.86 -2.75 9.63
N HIS A 533 -7.52 -2.91 10.77
CA HIS A 533 -8.86 -2.37 10.99
C HIS A 533 -8.83 -0.85 11.23
N LYS A 534 -7.86 -0.35 12.01
CA LYS A 534 -7.71 1.08 12.31
C LYS A 534 -7.32 1.92 11.09
N LYS A 535 -6.56 1.35 10.14
CA LYS A 535 -6.18 2.00 8.87
C LYS A 535 -7.27 1.91 7.78
N THR A 536 -8.55 2.11 8.12
CA THR A 536 -9.59 2.25 7.10
C THR A 536 -9.50 3.61 6.44
N PRO A 537 -9.48 3.69 5.09
CA PRO A 537 -9.58 4.96 4.40
C PRO A 537 -10.93 5.63 4.74
N GLU A 538 -10.87 6.86 5.25
CA GLU A 538 -12.04 7.71 5.42
C GLU A 538 -12.46 8.21 4.02
N PHE A 539 -13.66 7.84 3.58
CA PHE A 539 -14.23 8.38 2.35
C PHE A 539 -15.12 9.56 2.68
N THR A 540 -14.86 10.69 2.06
CA THR A 540 -15.85 11.78 1.97
C THR A 540 -17.01 11.28 1.12
N ARG A 541 -18.16 11.07 1.76
CA ARG A 541 -19.39 10.68 1.07
C ARG A 541 -19.84 11.85 0.19
N LEU A 542 -19.91 11.63 -1.11
CA LEU A 542 -20.54 12.60 -2.02
C LEU A 542 -22.01 12.75 -1.60
N LEU A 543 -22.35 13.92 -1.05
CA LEU A 543 -23.71 14.24 -0.65
C LEU A 543 -24.53 14.54 -1.92
N PRO A 544 -25.80 14.12 -1.97
CA PRO A 544 -26.69 14.51 -3.06
C PRO A 544 -26.83 16.04 -3.09
N VAL A 545 -26.84 16.61 -4.29
CA VAL A 545 -26.90 18.06 -4.56
C VAL A 545 -28.08 18.73 -3.84
N SER A 546 -29.19 18.01 -3.62
CA SER A 546 -30.36 18.52 -2.87
C SER A 546 -30.04 18.97 -1.43
N LYS A 547 -29.03 18.38 -0.78
CA LYS A 547 -28.58 18.79 0.57
C LYS A 547 -27.58 19.94 0.55
N LEU A 548 -26.92 20.18 -0.58
CA LEU A 548 -26.04 21.34 -0.78
C LEU A 548 -26.89 22.59 -1.08
N ALA A 549 -27.92 22.45 -1.92
CA ALA A 549 -28.87 23.53 -2.23
C ALA A 549 -29.74 23.94 -1.02
N GLY A 550 -30.13 22.99 -0.17
CA GLY A 550 -30.95 23.29 1.02
C GLY A 550 -30.23 24.14 2.09
N LYS A 551 -28.90 24.14 2.12
CA LYS A 551 -28.12 24.96 3.07
C LYS A 551 -28.02 26.43 2.67
N GLU A 552 -28.17 26.76 1.38
CA GLU A 552 -28.22 28.16 0.94
C GLU A 552 -29.59 28.80 1.19
N SER A 553 -30.67 28.00 1.25
CA SER A 553 -32.03 28.51 1.42
C SER A 553 -32.44 28.79 2.88
N GLU A 554 -31.78 28.20 3.88
CA GLU A 554 -32.14 28.40 5.31
C GLU A 554 -31.40 29.58 5.98
N SER A 555 -30.43 30.22 5.31
CA SER A 555 -29.74 31.41 5.83
C SER A 555 -30.42 32.75 5.46
N GLY A 556 -31.62 32.71 4.86
CA GLY A 556 -32.25 33.87 4.24
C GLY A 556 -33.34 34.59 5.05
N ASN A 557 -33.46 34.39 6.37
CA ASN A 557 -34.46 35.12 7.16
C ASN A 557 -33.94 35.52 8.55
N GLY A 558 -33.38 36.74 8.63
CA GLY A 558 -33.13 37.41 9.89
C GLY A 558 -32.01 38.44 9.82
N VAL A 559 -32.40 39.71 10.00
CA VAL A 559 -31.59 40.90 10.35
C VAL A 559 -31.10 41.77 9.18
N GLU A 560 -31.80 42.89 8.99
CA GLU A 560 -31.30 44.11 8.36
C GLU A 560 -30.11 44.67 9.15
N GLY A 561 -29.01 44.98 8.46
CA GLY A 561 -27.97 45.88 8.95
C GLY A 561 -26.54 45.42 8.69
N ALA A 562 -25.76 46.32 8.09
CA ALA A 562 -24.30 46.29 7.87
C ALA A 562 -23.80 45.62 6.57
N ALA A 563 -23.40 46.49 5.65
CA ALA A 563 -22.60 46.20 4.48
C ALA A 563 -21.20 45.66 4.86
N GLY A 564 -20.71 44.71 4.06
CA GLY A 564 -19.28 44.39 3.93
C GLY A 564 -18.82 43.10 4.62
N LYS A 565 -18.59 42.07 3.78
CA LYS A 565 -17.78 40.83 3.95
C LYS A 565 -18.60 39.56 3.67
N SER A 566 -18.66 39.19 2.39
CA SER A 566 -18.96 37.81 1.97
C SER A 566 -17.64 37.04 1.83
N SER A 567 -17.10 36.62 2.97
CA SER A 567 -16.06 35.58 3.04
C SER A 567 -16.78 34.24 3.16
N VAL A 568 -16.64 33.40 2.14
CA VAL A 568 -17.06 31.99 2.14
C VAL A 568 -16.35 31.31 3.31
N VAL A 569 -17.13 30.86 4.31
CA VAL A 569 -16.65 30.01 5.39
C VAL A 569 -16.53 28.59 4.84
N ILE A 570 -15.35 28.25 4.35
CA ILE A 570 -14.92 26.85 4.22
C ILE A 570 -14.43 26.48 5.62
N GLU A 571 -15.29 25.80 6.38
CA GLU A 571 -14.90 25.26 7.68
C GLU A 571 -13.89 24.12 7.46
N GLU A 572 -12.72 24.30 8.06
CA GLU A 572 -11.59 23.39 8.09
C GLU A 572 -11.98 21.98 8.57
N VAL A 573 -11.64 20.97 7.76
CA VAL A 573 -11.10 19.71 8.27
C VAL A 573 -9.89 19.37 7.40
N ILE A 574 -8.78 20.07 7.66
CA ILE A 574 -7.44 19.69 7.21
C ILE A 574 -6.63 19.42 8.46
N GLU A 575 -6.59 18.17 8.92
CA GLU A 575 -5.46 17.66 9.69
C GLU A 575 -5.50 16.13 9.76
N ALA A 576 -4.54 15.49 9.07
CA ALA A 576 -3.74 14.34 9.53
C ALA A 576 -3.20 13.50 8.35
N SER A 577 -2.38 14.11 7.50
CA SER A 577 -1.30 13.41 6.82
C SER A 577 -0.07 14.31 6.82
N GLY A 578 0.73 14.19 7.87
CA GLY A 578 1.96 14.95 8.02
C GLY A 578 2.83 14.27 9.07
N GLU A 579 3.77 13.46 8.60
CA GLU A 579 4.90 13.00 9.39
C GLU A 579 5.63 14.21 9.98
N ALA A 580 6.00 14.07 11.25
CA ALA A 580 6.78 15.05 11.99
C ALA A 580 8.13 15.29 11.30
N VAL A 581 8.27 16.44 10.66
CA VAL A 581 9.56 17.06 10.38
C VAL A 581 9.64 18.29 11.28
N THR A 582 10.41 18.15 12.35
CA THR A 582 10.74 19.24 13.27
C THR A 582 11.60 20.26 12.54
N ALA A 583 11.04 21.44 12.24
CA ALA A 583 11.79 22.64 11.95
C ALA A 583 11.20 23.76 12.83
N ALA A 584 11.92 24.07 13.91
CA ALA A 584 11.66 25.21 14.76
C ALA A 584 12.23 26.49 14.11
N GLU A 585 11.63 27.63 14.48
CA GLU A 585 12.08 29.01 14.28
C GLU A 585 12.08 29.57 12.86
N VAL A 586 11.01 30.29 12.50
CA VAL A 586 11.10 31.69 12.01
C VAL A 586 9.80 32.42 12.38
N THR A 587 9.85 33.29 13.40
CA THR A 587 8.87 34.35 13.62
C THR A 587 9.41 35.64 13.00
N GLU A 588 8.63 36.20 12.07
CA GLU A 588 8.72 37.60 11.63
C GLU A 588 8.50 38.54 12.82
N VAL A 589 9.32 39.60 12.94
CA VAL A 589 8.82 40.96 13.22
C VAL A 589 9.70 41.97 12.46
N SER A 590 9.04 42.74 11.61
CA SER A 590 9.56 43.90 10.88
C SER A 590 10.00 45.05 11.78
N ALA A 591 10.86 45.88 11.19
CA ALA A 591 11.53 47.06 11.72
C ALA A 591 10.64 48.09 12.44
N GLU A 592 11.16 48.63 13.55
CA GLU A 592 11.00 50.04 13.92
C GLU A 592 12.16 50.53 14.83
N SER A 593 12.96 51.44 14.26
CA SER A 593 13.66 52.61 14.82
C SER A 593 14.27 52.66 16.25
N LEU A 594 15.49 53.21 16.27
CA LEU A 594 16.11 54.17 17.22
C LEU A 594 17.09 53.68 18.31
N THR A 595 18.29 54.29 18.20
CA THR A 595 19.15 54.87 19.26
C THR A 595 20.12 54.00 20.08
N THR A 596 21.42 54.19 19.73
CA THR A 596 22.57 54.55 20.60
C THR A 596 22.73 53.91 21.99
N ALA A 597 23.91 53.28 22.17
CA ALA A 597 24.94 53.58 23.19
C ALA A 597 25.45 52.37 24.03
N GLU A 598 26.79 52.29 24.06
CA GLU A 598 27.69 51.84 25.14
C GLU A 598 27.61 50.38 25.64
N VAL A 599 28.60 49.54 25.30
CA VAL A 599 29.88 49.34 26.04
C VAL A 599 29.66 48.87 27.48
N THR A 600 29.91 47.57 27.76
CA THR A 600 30.79 47.15 28.88
C THR A 600 31.30 45.72 28.64
N THR A 601 32.62 45.63 28.68
CA THR A 601 33.55 44.50 28.66
C THR A 601 33.44 43.52 29.85
N THR A 602 33.70 42.23 29.63
CA THR A 602 34.56 41.36 30.49
C THR A 602 34.80 40.00 29.79
N THR A 603 35.96 39.81 29.15
CA THR A 603 37.14 39.00 29.58
C THR A 603 37.02 37.49 29.26
N THR A 604 37.57 37.00 28.13
CA THR A 604 38.91 36.36 27.95
C THR A 604 39.05 35.03 28.70
N THR A 605 39.26 33.86 28.07
CA THR A 605 40.56 33.27 27.66
C THR A 605 40.26 32.08 26.70
N THR A 606 40.57 32.10 25.38
CA THR A 606 41.84 31.83 24.64
C THR A 606 42.43 30.44 24.92
N THR A 607 42.62 29.53 23.94
CA THR A 607 43.83 29.32 23.12
C THR A 607 43.50 28.33 21.97
N THR A 608 43.45 28.71 20.67
CA THR A 608 44.50 28.61 19.58
C THR A 608 45.21 27.25 19.45
N ILE A 609 45.32 26.61 18.28
CA ILE A 609 46.32 26.77 17.17
C ILE A 609 45.84 25.84 16.01
N THR A 610 45.43 26.29 14.81
CA THR A 610 46.17 26.56 13.54
C THR A 610 47.00 25.44 12.89
N THR A 611 46.56 25.07 11.67
CA THR A 611 47.28 24.80 10.40
C THR A 611 48.35 23.70 10.31
N GLU A 612 48.19 22.78 9.35
CA GLU A 612 49.21 22.59 8.31
C GLU A 612 48.66 21.91 7.05
N SER A 613 49.13 22.43 5.91
CA SER A 613 48.87 22.05 4.53
C SER A 613 50.19 21.61 3.92
N ALA A 614 50.20 20.54 3.12
CA ALA A 614 51.34 20.22 2.26
C ALA A 614 50.91 19.40 1.02
N SER A 615 51.01 20.04 -0.15
CA SER A 615 51.42 19.45 -1.43
C SER A 615 52.94 19.13 -1.36
N THR A 616 53.56 18.22 -2.12
CA THR A 616 53.80 18.23 -3.58
C THR A 616 54.69 17.00 -3.95
N GLU A 617 54.85 16.74 -5.26
CA GLU A 617 55.83 15.88 -6.00
C GLU A 617 55.34 14.47 -6.35
N VAL A 618 55.00 14.12 -7.61
CA VAL A 618 55.68 14.15 -8.93
C VAL A 618 56.81 13.13 -9.06
N GLU A 619 56.56 12.04 -9.80
CA GLU A 619 57.57 11.42 -10.66
C GLU A 619 56.92 10.66 -11.85
N THR A 620 57.58 10.78 -12.99
CA THR A 620 57.18 10.48 -14.37
C THR A 620 57.85 9.21 -14.92
N SER A 621 57.19 8.49 -15.84
CA SER A 621 57.78 7.71 -16.96
C SER A 621 56.62 7.15 -17.81
N VAL A 622 56.29 7.69 -18.99
CA VAL A 622 56.89 7.49 -20.33
C VAL A 622 56.76 6.06 -20.85
N GLU A 623 55.84 5.84 -21.80
CA GLU A 623 56.09 5.14 -23.08
C GLU A 623 54.95 5.44 -24.07
N GLU A 624 55.28 6.19 -25.12
CA GLU A 624 54.54 6.30 -26.38
C GLU A 624 54.98 5.15 -27.30
N GLU A 625 54.07 4.56 -28.07
CA GLU A 625 54.37 4.29 -29.49
C GLU A 625 53.08 4.24 -30.34
N PHE A 626 53.14 5.04 -31.41
CA PHE A 626 52.20 5.20 -32.52
C PHE A 626 52.08 3.92 -33.39
N VAL A 627 51.00 3.79 -34.17
CA VAL A 627 51.02 3.93 -35.65
C VAL A 627 49.68 3.44 -36.26
N GLU A 628 49.16 4.33 -37.10
CA GLU A 628 48.04 4.29 -38.04
C GLU A 628 48.34 3.40 -39.27
N ALA A 629 47.36 2.67 -39.81
CA ALA A 629 47.28 2.31 -41.24
C ALA A 629 45.92 1.68 -41.62
N GLU A 630 45.27 2.35 -42.59
CA GLU A 630 44.28 1.91 -43.61
C GLU A 630 43.01 1.14 -43.24
#